data_AF-A0A0U1NZH4-F1
#
_entry.id   AF-A0A0U1NZH4-F1
#
_cell.length_a   1.000
_cell.length_b   1.000
_cell.length_c   1.000
_cell.angle_alpha   90.00
_cell.angle_beta   90.00
_cell.angle_gamma   90.00
#
_symmetry.space_group_name_H-M   'P 1'
#
loop_
_entity.id
_entity.type
_entity.pdbx_description
1 polymer ?
#
loop_
_entity_poly.entity_id
_entity_poly.type
_entity_poly.pdbx_seq_one_letter_code
_entity_poly.pdbx_strand_id
1 'polypeptide(L)' 'MIKANKNVLKAKGFIPYWLISQKLAIHEVTLIRWMRTEMSEEKKLRVLAAIDEVKREKEREEED' A
#
# COMPACT_ATOMS: atom_id res chain seq x y z
N MET A 1 -15.72 16.76 -4.97
CA MET A 1 -14.34 16.51 -5.46
C MET A 1 -13.91 15.15 -4.93
N ILE A 2 -13.57 14.19 -5.79
CA ILE A 2 -13.03 12.90 -5.35
C ILE A 2 -11.58 13.15 -4.91
N LYS A 3 -11.33 13.23 -3.60
CA LYS A 3 -9.97 13.33 -3.05
C LYS A 3 -9.32 11.96 -3.20
N ALA A 4 -8.59 11.77 -4.30
CA ALA A 4 -7.78 10.56 -4.47
C ALA A 4 -6.73 10.45 -3.35
N ASN A 5 -6.38 9.23 -2.93
CA ASN A 5 -5.38 8.95 -1.89
C ASN A 5 -3.94 9.25 -2.36
N LYS A 6 -3.66 10.49 -2.78
CA LYS A 6 -2.36 10.93 -3.31
C LYS A 6 -1.20 10.60 -2.36
N ASN A 7 -1.45 10.69 -1.06
CA ASN A 7 -0.43 10.40 -0.04
C ASN A 7 -0.05 8.91 -0.03
N VAL A 8 -1.04 8.01 -0.17
CA VAL A 8 -0.79 6.55 -0.19
C VAL A 8 -0.13 6.14 -1.51
N LEU A 9 -0.54 6.74 -2.63
CA LEU A 9 0.12 6.52 -3.93
C LEU A 9 1.57 6.97 -3.91
N LYS A 10 1.87 8.11 -3.29
CA LYS A 10 3.25 8.59 -3.10
C LYS A 10 4.05 7.63 -2.21
N ALA A 11 3.46 7.15 -1.11
CA ALA A 11 4.12 6.20 -0.21
C ALA A 11 4.43 4.86 -0.89
N LYS A 12 3.49 4.32 -1.69
CA LYS A 12 3.66 3.08 -2.46
C LYS A 12 4.87 3.16 -3.40
N GLY A 13 5.03 4.27 -4.12
CA GLY A 13 6.06 4.40 -5.14
C GLY A 13 5.99 3.27 -6.17
N PHE A 14 7.12 2.58 -6.38
CA PHE A 14 7.28 1.49 -7.34
C PHE A 14 6.88 0.10 -6.80
N ILE A 15 6.43 0.00 -5.55
CA ILE A 15 6.03 -1.29 -4.97
C ILE A 15 4.81 -1.84 -5.72
N PRO A 16 4.84 -3.09 -6.22
CA PRO A 16 3.68 -3.70 -6.88
C PRO A 16 2.47 -3.85 -5.95
N TYR A 17 1.26 -3.77 -6.49
CA TYR A 17 0.03 -3.91 -5.70
C TYR A 17 -0.11 -5.32 -5.12
N TRP A 18 0.25 -6.37 -5.86
CA TRP A 18 0.24 -7.75 -5.38
C TRP A 18 0.98 -7.91 -4.05
N LEU A 19 2.16 -7.30 -3.91
CA LEU A 19 3.00 -7.43 -2.71
C LEU A 19 2.37 -6.77 -1.47
N ILE A 20 1.82 -5.57 -1.65
CA ILE A 20 1.09 -4.87 -0.57
C ILE A 20 -0.20 -5.63 -0.23
N SER A 21 -0.89 -6.18 -1.22
CA SER A 21 -2.14 -6.92 -1.00
C SER A 21 -1.93 -8.22 -0.24
N GLN A 22 -0.79 -8.91 -0.44
CA GLN A 22 -0.40 -10.07 0.34
C GLN A 22 -0.21 -9.72 1.83
N LYS A 23 0.51 -8.63 2.13
CA LYS A 23 0.66 -8.13 3.52
C LYS A 23 -0.65 -7.79 4.19
N LEU A 24 -1.60 -7.28 3.42
CA LEU A 24 -2.93 -6.94 3.91
C LEU A 24 -3.90 -8.12 3.95
N ALA A 25 -3.48 -9.31 3.49
CA ALA A 25 -4.32 -10.50 3.32
C ALA A 25 -5.61 -10.23 2.53
N ILE A 26 -5.50 -9.46 1.44
CA ILE A 26 -6.62 -9.12 0.54
C ILE A 26 -6.24 -9.40 -0.92
N HIS A 27 -7.25 -9.48 -1.79
CA HIS A 27 -7.00 -9.53 -3.24
C HIS A 27 -6.45 -8.20 -3.77
N GLU A 28 -5.53 -8.29 -4.74
CA GLU A 28 -4.93 -7.14 -5.41
C GLU A 28 -5.99 -6.19 -6.00
N VAL A 29 -7.04 -6.74 -6.61
CA VAL A 29 -8.16 -5.97 -7.17
C VAL A 29 -8.87 -5.14 -6.09
N THR A 30 -8.99 -5.66 -4.87
CA THR A 30 -9.56 -4.94 -3.73
C THR A 30 -8.69 -3.74 -3.37
N LEU A 31 -7.37 -3.91 -3.32
CA LEU A 31 -6.44 -2.82 -3.06
C LEU A 31 -6.49 -1.76 -4.16
N ILE A 32 -6.53 -2.16 -5.44
CA ILE A 32 -6.66 -1.24 -6.57
C ILE A 32 -7.96 -0.42 -6.44
N ARG A 33 -9.08 -1.05 -6.06
CA ARG A 33 -10.36 -0.34 -5.82
C ARG A 33 -10.23 0.68 -4.68
N TRP A 34 -9.54 0.32 -3.60
CA TRP A 34 -9.31 1.25 -2.48
C TRP A 34 -8.47 2.46 -2.89
N MET A 35 -7.54 2.32 -3.82
CA MET A 35 -6.74 3.45 -4.31
C MET A 35 -7.54 4.45 -5.14
N ARG A 36 -8.65 4.03 -5.76
CA ARG A 36 -9.49 4.87 -6.65
C ARG A 36 -10.44 5.82 -5.89
N THR A 37 -10.69 5.56 -4.61
CA THR A 37 -11.64 6.31 -3.78
C THR A 37 -11.00 6.68 -2.45
N GLU A 38 -11.48 7.73 -1.78
CA GLU A 38 -10.93 8.12 -0.48
C GLU A 38 -11.12 6.96 0.53
N MET A 39 -10.03 6.54 1.16
CA MET A 39 -10.07 5.51 2.20
C MET A 39 -10.46 6.12 3.55
N SER A 40 -11.10 5.33 4.41
CA SER A 40 -11.17 5.69 5.83
C SER A 40 -9.75 5.77 6.41
N GLU A 41 -9.56 6.60 7.44
CA GLU A 41 -8.23 6.79 8.04
C GLU A 41 -7.64 5.47 8.55
N GLU A 42 -8.47 4.59 9.13
CA GLU A 42 -8.05 3.25 9.55
C GLU A 42 -7.51 2.41 8.38
N LYS A 43 -8.23 2.34 7.24
CA LYS A 43 -7.78 1.59 6.06
C LYS A 43 -6.48 2.16 5.51
N LYS A 44 -6.40 3.49 5.45
CA LYS A 44 -5.23 4.21 4.98
C LYS A 44 -4.00 3.92 5.85
N LEU A 45 -4.14 3.93 7.18
CA LEU A 45 -3.07 3.57 8.12
C LEU A 45 -2.61 2.12 7.92
N ARG A 46 -3.54 1.18 7.76
CA ARG A 46 -3.23 -0.22 7.47
C ARG A 46 -2.42 -0.37 6.18
N VAL A 47 -2.84 0.29 5.09
CA VAL A 47 -2.13 0.24 3.81
C VAL A 47 -0.74 0.87 3.92
N LEU A 48 -0.60 1.99 4.64
CA LEU A 48 0.69 2.63 4.86
C LEU A 48 1.64 1.74 5.67
N ALA A 49 1.16 1.07 6.71
CA ALA A 49 1.95 0.12 7.50
C ALA A 49 2.44 -1.05 6.62
N ALA A 50 1.57 -1.62 5.80
CA ALA A 50 1.95 -2.68 4.86
C ALA A 50 3.00 -2.20 3.83
N ILE A 51 2.91 -0.95 3.36
CA ILE A 51 3.93 -0.36 2.49
C ILE A 51 5.28 -0.21 3.21
N ASP A 52 5.28 0.23 4.47
CA ASP A 52 6.50 0.39 5.27
C ASP A 52 7.19 -0.96 5.51
N GLU A 53 6.40 -1.99 5.84
CA GLU A 53 6.90 -3.36 6.03
C GLU A 53 7.59 -3.88 4.77
N VAL A 54 6.95 -3.74 3.61
CA VAL A 54 7.53 -4.17 2.33
C VAL A 54 8.83 -3.43 1.99
N LYS A 55 8.95 -2.16 2.36
CA LYS A 55 10.20 -1.40 2.13
C LYS A 55 11.32 -1.93 3.00
N ARG A 56 11.05 -2.17 4.29
CA ARG A 56 12.03 -2.72 5.23
C ARG A 56 12.49 -4.11 4.83
N GLU A 57 11.59 -4.93 4.29
CA GLU A 57 11.97 -6.26 3.78
C GLU A 57 12.91 -6.17 2.59
N LYS A 58 12.64 -5.27 1.64
CA LYS A 58 13.54 -5.03 0.50
C LYS A 58 14.91 -4.51 0.92
N GLU A 59 14.95 -3.59 1.88
CA GLU A 59 16.22 -3.07 2.41
C GLU A 59 17.03 -4.19 3.07
N ARG A 60 16.39 -5.12 3.79
CA ARG A 60 17.08 -6.29 4.37
C ARG A 60 17.58 -7.28 3.31
N GLU A 61 16.77 -7.57 2.29
CA GLU A 61 17.18 -8.45 1.18
C GLU A 61 18.35 -7.87 0.36
N GLU A 62 18.51 -6.55 0.32
CA GLU A 62 19.64 -5.88 -0.34
C GLU A 62 20.90 -5.81 0.53
N GLU A 63 20.79 -6.00 1.86
CA GLU A 63 21.91 -6.00 2.82
C GLU A 63 22.54 -7.40 3.03
N ASP A 64 21.82 -8.48 2.67
CA ASP A 64 22.26 -9.89 2.75
C ASP A 64 22.94 -10.39 1.46
#